data_AF-W9RMZ0-F1
#
_entry.id   AF-W9RMZ0-F1
#
_cell.length_a   1.000
_cell.length_b   1.000
_cell.length_c   1.000
_cell.angle_alpha   90.00
_cell.angle_beta   90.00
_cell.angle_gamma   90.00
#
_symmetry.space_group_name_H-M   'P 1'
#
loop_
_entity.id
_entity.type
_entity.pdbx_description
1 polymer ?
#
loop_
_entity_poly.entity_id
_entity_poly.type
_entity_poly.pdbx_seq_one_letter_code
_entity_poly.pdbx_strand_id
1 'polypeptide(L)'
;MYRKCMASSLTRRCISSSTRTSTTWWDHVNPASKDPITGVTEAFLADPNPNRINLGMGAYRDDEGKSVVLQCVRDAEAKIAGSEFL
;
A
#
# COMPACT_ATOMS: atom_id res chain seq x y z
N MET A 1 25.27 4.70 66.60
CA MET A 1 23.95 5.27 66.25
C MET A 1 24.01 5.79 64.82
N TYR A 2 22.97 5.53 64.01
CA TYR A 2 22.77 5.88 62.59
C TYR A 2 23.54 5.02 61.57
N ARG A 3 22.94 4.38 60.54
CA ARG A 3 21.55 4.21 60.08
C ARG A 3 21.55 2.95 59.17
N LYS A 4 20.63 2.01 59.39
CA LYS A 4 20.39 0.89 58.44
C LYS A 4 19.75 1.48 57.18
N CYS A 5 20.43 1.40 56.03
CA CYS A 5 19.78 1.60 54.73
C CYS A 5 19.01 0.33 54.37
N MET A 6 17.68 0.41 54.40
CA MET A 6 16.78 -0.55 53.75
C MET A 6 17.02 -0.45 52.23
N ALA A 7 17.63 -1.48 51.64
CA ALA A 7 17.58 -1.65 50.20
C ALA A 7 16.17 -2.10 49.82
N SER A 8 15.38 -1.21 49.22
CA SER A 8 14.07 -1.56 48.69
C SER A 8 14.23 -2.49 47.48
N SER A 9 13.45 -3.56 47.46
CA SER A 9 13.36 -4.50 46.35
C SER A 9 12.83 -3.77 45.10
N LEU A 10 13.72 -3.41 44.17
CA LEU A 10 13.32 -3.07 42.81
C LEU A 10 13.14 -4.36 42.01
N THR A 11 11.92 -4.89 42.00
CA THR A 11 11.53 -5.96 41.10
C THR A 11 11.56 -5.44 39.66
N ARG A 12 12.58 -5.83 38.90
CA ARG A 12 12.66 -5.58 37.45
C ARG A 12 11.53 -6.36 36.77
N ARG A 13 10.46 -5.67 36.37
CA ARG A 13 9.46 -6.25 35.46
C ARG A 13 10.10 -6.34 34.07
N CYS A 14 10.48 -7.55 33.68
CA CYS A 14 10.82 -7.85 32.31
C CYS A 14 9.53 -7.80 31.48
N ILE A 15 9.40 -6.83 30.58
CA ILE A 15 8.36 -6.82 29.56
C ILE A 15 8.74 -7.91 28.57
N SER A 16 8.07 -9.07 28.63
CA SER A 16 8.21 -10.11 27.60
C SER A 16 7.75 -9.52 26.27
N SER A 17 8.69 -9.28 25.37
CA SER A 17 8.39 -8.96 23.97
C SER A 17 7.74 -10.19 23.34
N SER A 18 6.44 -10.14 23.08
CA SER A 18 5.77 -11.13 22.26
C SER A 18 6.46 -11.18 20.89
N THR A 19 7.18 -12.25 20.61
CA THR A 19 7.75 -12.51 19.30
C THR A 19 6.60 -12.66 18.32
N ARG A 20 6.44 -11.70 17.41
CA ARG A 20 5.52 -11.81 16.27
C ARG A 20 5.90 -13.10 15.53
N THR A 21 4.97 -14.03 15.39
CA THR A 21 5.15 -15.22 14.56
C THR A 21 5.46 -14.77 13.13
N SER A 22 6.67 -15.06 12.69
CA SER A 22 7.08 -14.95 11.29
C SER A 22 6.17 -15.85 10.47
N THR A 23 5.53 -15.32 9.44
CA THR A 23 4.75 -16.08 8.45
C THR A 23 5.69 -16.94 7.59
N THR A 24 6.14 -18.08 8.14
CA THR A 24 7.03 -19.04 7.45
C THR A 24 6.34 -19.85 6.36
N TRP A 25 5.00 -19.78 6.29
CA TRP A 25 4.20 -20.53 5.33
C TRP A 25 4.56 -20.20 3.87
N TRP A 26 5.04 -18.99 3.57
CA TRP A 26 5.30 -18.53 2.20
C TRP A 26 6.78 -18.53 1.81
N ASP A 27 7.70 -18.95 2.69
CA ASP A 27 9.15 -18.85 2.48
C ASP A 27 9.65 -19.64 1.25
N HIS A 28 8.87 -20.64 0.82
CA HIS A 28 9.19 -21.50 -0.32
C HIS A 28 8.58 -21.01 -1.65
N VAL A 29 7.77 -19.95 -1.63
CA VAL A 29 7.13 -19.42 -2.83
C VAL A 29 8.05 -18.40 -3.48
N ASN A 30 8.60 -18.76 -4.63
CA ASN A 30 9.37 -17.85 -5.46
C ASN A 30 8.45 -16.80 -6.11
N PRO A 31 8.92 -15.55 -6.28
CA PRO A 31 8.16 -14.52 -6.97
C PRO A 31 7.94 -14.89 -8.44
N ALA A 32 6.75 -14.58 -8.95
CA ALA A 32 6.43 -14.74 -10.37
C ALA A 32 7.30 -13.82 -11.24
N SER A 33 7.54 -14.22 -12.49
CA SER A 33 8.19 -13.36 -13.47
C SER A 33 7.37 -12.09 -13.72
N LYS A 34 8.06 -10.98 -13.92
CA LYS A 34 7.43 -9.69 -14.18
C LYS A 34 6.68 -9.69 -15.50
N ASP A 35 5.45 -9.15 -15.50
CA ASP A 35 4.65 -9.02 -16.70
C ASP A 35 5.28 -7.98 -17.66
N PRO A 36 5.54 -8.34 -18.94
CA PRO A 36 6.00 -7.39 -19.95
C PRO A 36 5.16 -6.12 -20.08
N ILE A 37 3.82 -6.19 -19.89
CA ILE A 37 2.94 -5.02 -20.01
C ILE A 37 3.20 -4.00 -18.89
N THR A 38 3.52 -4.50 -17.69
CA THR A 38 3.86 -3.67 -16.54
C THR A 38 5.22 -3.00 -16.76
N GLY A 39 6.17 -3.70 -17.41
CA GLY A 39 7.47 -3.14 -17.76
C GLY A 39 7.40 -1.89 -18.65
N VAL A 40 6.47 -1.86 -19.62
CA VAL A 40 6.26 -0.69 -20.50
C VAL A 40 5.80 0.53 -19.69
N THR A 41 4.90 0.32 -18.72
CA THR A 41 4.39 1.40 -17.88
C THR A 41 5.48 1.95 -16.95
N GLU A 42 6.32 1.09 -16.39
CA GLU A 42 7.43 1.53 -15.54
C GLU A 42 8.49 2.30 -16.31
N ALA A 43 8.84 1.86 -17.52
CA ALA A 43 9.74 2.59 -18.39
C ALA A 43 9.18 3.98 -18.73
N PHE A 44 7.87 4.07 -19.01
CA PHE A 44 7.19 5.35 -19.23
C PHE A 44 7.19 6.26 -17.99
N LEU A 45 7.04 5.71 -16.78
CA LEU A 45 7.08 6.49 -15.55
C LEU A 45 8.50 6.95 -15.19
N ALA A 46 9.52 6.17 -15.54
CA ALA A 46 10.93 6.47 -15.29
C ALA A 46 11.55 7.47 -16.29
N ASP A 47 10.93 7.67 -17.45
CA ASP A 47 11.42 8.59 -18.48
C ASP A 47 11.25 10.07 -18.04
N PRO A 48 12.35 10.86 -17.92
CA PRO A 48 12.27 12.28 -17.56
C PRO A 48 11.78 13.18 -18.70
N ASN A 49 11.67 12.67 -19.94
CA ASN A 49 11.24 13.45 -21.09
C ASN A 49 9.84 14.06 -20.86
N PRO A 50 9.66 15.38 -20.98
CA PRO A 50 8.35 16.03 -20.81
C PRO A 50 7.36 15.69 -21.93
N ASN A 51 7.84 15.24 -23.09
CA ASN A 51 7.03 14.92 -24.27
C ASN A 51 6.78 13.41 -24.45
N ARG A 52 6.97 12.62 -23.40
CA ARG A 52 6.70 11.17 -23.44
C ARG A 52 5.20 10.88 -23.61
N ILE A 53 4.87 9.86 -24.40
CA ILE A 53 3.48 9.42 -24.64
C ILE A 53 3.34 7.94 -24.28
N ASN A 54 2.34 7.59 -23.47
CA ASN A 54 2.04 6.21 -23.12
C ASN A 54 1.03 5.63 -24.13
N LEU A 55 1.50 4.68 -24.95
CA LEU A 55 0.68 3.93 -25.91
C LEU A 55 0.50 2.45 -25.52
N GLY A 56 1.01 2.03 -24.36
CA GLY A 56 1.01 0.63 -23.95
C GLY A 56 -0.28 0.19 -23.27
N MET A 57 -0.85 1.05 -22.41
CA MET A 57 -2.08 0.74 -21.68
C MET A 57 -3.30 1.22 -22.46
N GLY A 58 -4.21 0.31 -22.82
CA GLY A 58 -5.45 0.60 -23.55
C GLY A 58 -6.54 1.28 -22.71
N ALA A 59 -6.21 2.39 -22.06
CA ALA A 59 -7.15 3.19 -21.27
C ALA A 59 -7.48 4.50 -22.01
N TYR A 60 -8.76 4.87 -22.00
CA TYR A 60 -9.18 6.15 -22.57
C TYR A 60 -8.63 7.31 -21.73
N ARG A 61 -8.10 8.32 -22.41
CA ARG A 61 -7.54 9.53 -21.82
C ARG A 61 -8.18 10.76 -22.45
N ASP A 62 -8.23 11.85 -21.69
CA ASP A 62 -8.58 13.17 -22.23
C ASP A 62 -7.43 13.80 -23.01
N ASP A 63 -7.65 15.02 -23.51
CA ASP A 63 -6.66 15.82 -24.25
C ASP A 63 -5.42 16.18 -23.40
N GLU A 64 -5.53 16.12 -22.07
CA GLU A 64 -4.43 16.34 -21.12
C GLU A 64 -3.71 15.03 -20.74
N GLY A 65 -4.13 13.90 -21.30
CA GLY A 65 -3.56 12.58 -21.02
C GLY A 65 -3.99 11.98 -19.68
N LYS A 66 -5.03 12.50 -19.02
CA LYS A 66 -5.56 11.99 -17.73
C LYS A 66 -6.66 10.97 -17.96
N SER A 67 -6.83 10.07 -16.98
CA SER A 67 -7.89 9.05 -17.01
C SER A 67 -9.26 9.69 -16.80
N VAL A 68 -10.21 9.37 -17.67
CA VAL A 68 -11.56 9.95 -17.64
C VAL A 68 -12.56 8.95 -17.06
N VAL A 69 -13.33 9.39 -16.06
CA VAL A 69 -14.54 8.69 -15.60
C VAL A 69 -15.74 9.35 -16.25
N LEU A 70 -16.55 8.57 -16.96
CA LEU A 70 -17.74 9.03 -17.66
C LEU A 70 -18.78 9.62 -16.70
N GLN A 71 -19.53 10.61 -17.16
CA GLN A 71 -20.55 11.28 -16.35
C GLN A 71 -21.63 10.32 -15.84
N CYS A 72 -22.10 9.41 -16.70
CA CYS A 72 -23.10 8.41 -16.31
C CYS A 72 -22.63 7.47 -15.18
N VAL A 73 -21.33 7.18 -15.12
CA VAL A 73 -20.73 6.36 -14.05
C VAL A 73 -20.73 7.15 -12.74
N ARG A 74 -20.33 8.43 -12.78
CA ARG A 74 -20.38 9.31 -11.59
C ARG A 74 -21.80 9.49 -11.05
N ASP A 75 -22.78 9.63 -11.95
CA ASP A 75 -24.19 9.75 -11.57
C ASP A 75 -24.72 8.45 -10.93
N ALA A 76 -24.26 7.30 -11.40
CA ALA A 76 -24.58 6.00 -10.81
C ALA A 76 -23.92 5.83 -9.44
N GLU A 77 -22.63 6.18 -9.31
CA GLU A 77 -21.90 6.17 -8.03
C GLU A 77 -22.59 7.05 -6.99
N ALA A 78 -23.05 8.25 -7.36
CA ALA A 78 -23.77 9.15 -6.46
C ALA A 78 -25.10 8.54 -5.97
N LYS A 79 -25.82 7.83 -6.84
CA LYS A 79 -27.04 7.11 -6.47
C LYS A 79 -26.75 5.96 -5.52
N ILE A 80 -25.71 5.16 -5.80
CA ILE A 80 -25.29 4.03 -4.95
C ILE A 80 -24.82 4.52 -3.58
N ALA A 81 -24.00 5.58 -3.54
CA ALA A 81 -23.49 6.16 -2.31
C ALA A 81 -24.58 6.85 -1.48
N GLY A 82 -25.68 7.29 -2.11
CA GLY A 82 -26.86 7.89 -1.47
C GLY A 82 -28.04 6.93 -1.25
N SER A 83 -27.94 5.66 -1.63
CA SER A 83 -28.98 4.64 -1.41
C SER A 83 -28.49 3.64 -0.38
N GLU A 84 -28.99 3.82 0.84
CA GLU A 84 -29.01 2.84 1.92
C GLU A 84 -29.43 1.47 1.35
N PHE A 85 -28.51 0.52 1.43
CA PHE A 85 -28.83 -0.90 1.29
C PHE A 85 -29.82 -1.21 2.42
N LEU A 86 -31.09 -1.45 2.08
CA LEU A 86 -32.14 -1.84 3.03
C LEU A 86 -31.69 -2.98 3.96
#